data_AF-R5BIR5-F1
#
_entry.id   AF-R5BIR5-F1
#
_cell.length_a   1.000
_cell.length_b   1.000
_cell.length_c   1.000
_cell.angle_alpha   90.00
_cell.angle_beta   90.00
_cell.angle_gamma   90.00
#
_symmetry.space_group_name_H-M   'P 1'
#
loop_
_entity.id
_entity.type
_entity.pdbx_description
1 polymer ?
#
loop_
_entity_poly.entity_id
_entity_poly.type
_entity_poly.pdbx_seq_one_letter_code
_entity_poly.pdbx_strand_id
1 'polypeptide(L)'
;MKKVIVSLIVSLLAAMLGIVGLNLFKDAGPRERMKAENGSRIIVEELSFYRHGDKVFGKIFKPTDENGFFPDSLGPRPVIIFFHEPLKTAYPEGLLKSLVPEGLIGYSTAFHERGNDVRFMVKKIRKEKFADAERIILIADTFSAEAVTKAAYRLKKSVSGLILIEPEVSESVSRLTPKLGYEVLTVSTTEKTSARIKILDYLEIRGALK
;
A
#
# COMPACT_ATOMS: atom_id res chain seq x y z
N MET A 1 -31.51 43.87 -18.03
CA MET A 1 -30.25 43.96 -17.24
C MET A 1 -30.30 43.18 -15.93
N LYS A 2 -31.27 43.40 -15.01
CA LYS A 2 -31.35 42.64 -13.73
C LYS A 2 -31.30 41.11 -13.88
N LYS A 3 -32.04 40.53 -14.82
CA LYS A 3 -32.06 39.06 -15.06
C LYS A 3 -30.70 38.50 -15.53
N VAL A 4 -29.94 39.28 -16.29
CA VAL A 4 -28.60 38.91 -16.79
C VAL A 4 -27.59 38.90 -15.64
N ILE A 5 -27.66 39.91 -14.76
CA ILE A 5 -26.80 40.01 -13.57
C ILE A 5 -27.08 38.83 -12.62
N VAL A 6 -28.35 38.52 -12.38
CA VAL A 6 -28.75 37.37 -11.55
C VAL A 6 -28.25 36.05 -12.14
N SER A 7 -28.40 35.86 -13.45
CA SER A 7 -27.87 34.66 -14.13
C SER A 7 -26.36 34.54 -13.95
N LEU A 8 -25.62 35.63 -14.08
CA LEU A 8 -24.17 35.63 -13.94
C LEU A 8 -23.73 35.25 -12.53
N ILE A 9 -24.41 35.79 -11.51
CA ILE A 9 -24.15 35.49 -10.10
C ILE A 9 -24.43 34.01 -9.79
N VAL A 10 -25.53 33.46 -10.30
CA VAL A 10 -25.89 32.05 -10.11
C VAL A 10 -24.87 31.12 -10.77
N SER A 11 -24.44 31.43 -12.00
CA SER A 11 -23.39 30.65 -12.69
C SER A 11 -22.05 30.71 -11.96
N LEU A 12 -21.68 31.88 -11.41
CA LEU A 12 -20.44 32.04 -10.64
C LEU A 12 -20.48 31.23 -9.33
N LEU A 13 -21.61 31.25 -8.62
CA LEU A 13 -21.83 30.46 -7.42
C LEU A 13 -21.78 28.96 -7.70
N ALA A 14 -22.40 28.51 -8.79
CA ALA A 14 -22.35 27.11 -9.22
C ALA A 14 -20.93 26.67 -9.58
N ALA A 15 -20.16 27.52 -10.27
CA ALA A 15 -18.75 27.24 -10.58
C ALA A 15 -17.87 27.18 -9.31
N MET A 16 -18.07 28.10 -8.35
CA MET A 16 -17.38 28.07 -7.07
C MET A 16 -17.73 26.81 -6.27
N LEU A 17 -19.01 26.42 -6.20
CA LEU A 17 -19.42 25.18 -5.55
C LEU A 17 -18.83 23.94 -6.23
N GLY A 18 -18.70 23.95 -7.57
CA GLY A 18 -18.01 22.91 -8.31
C GLY A 18 -16.52 22.80 -7.95
N ILE A 19 -15.83 23.94 -7.82
CA ILE A 19 -14.40 23.99 -7.42
C ILE A 19 -14.23 23.56 -5.96
N VAL A 20 -15.08 24.02 -5.05
CA VAL A 20 -15.06 23.64 -3.63
C VAL A 20 -15.38 22.16 -3.46
N GLY A 21 -16.38 21.64 -4.20
CA GLY A 21 -16.69 20.21 -4.24
C GLY A 21 -15.49 19.39 -4.72
N LEU A 22 -14.86 19.79 -5.84
CA LEU A 22 -13.64 19.14 -6.33
C LEU A 22 -12.47 19.17 -5.35
N ASN A 23 -12.36 20.21 -4.53
CA ASN A 23 -11.35 20.30 -3.48
C ASN A 23 -11.70 19.47 -2.24
N LEU A 24 -12.97 19.38 -1.86
CA LEU A 24 -13.42 18.51 -0.77
C LEU A 24 -13.26 17.02 -1.09
N PHE A 25 -13.47 16.62 -2.35
CA PHE A 25 -13.20 15.25 -2.81
C PHE A 25 -11.72 14.96 -3.11
N LYS A 26 -10.85 15.98 -3.10
CA LYS A 26 -9.40 15.81 -3.24
C LYS A 26 -8.74 15.38 -1.94
N ASP A 27 -9.30 15.76 -0.79
CA ASP A 27 -8.70 15.46 0.50
C ASP A 27 -9.23 14.13 1.07
N ALA A 28 -8.27 13.20 1.18
CA ALA A 28 -8.23 11.95 1.95
C ALA A 28 -9.57 11.22 2.17
N GLY A 29 -9.65 9.97 1.67
CA GLY A 29 -10.67 9.03 2.11
C GLY A 29 -10.72 8.91 3.65
N PRO A 30 -11.83 8.38 4.21
CA PRO A 30 -12.06 8.39 5.66
C PRO A 30 -10.82 7.89 6.42
N ARG A 31 -10.31 8.77 7.30
CA ARG A 31 -9.15 8.48 8.16
C ARG A 31 -9.65 7.86 9.46
N GLU A 32 -9.29 6.62 9.70
CA GLU A 32 -9.58 5.93 10.96
C GLU A 32 -8.32 5.89 11.82
N ARG A 33 -8.43 6.36 13.07
CA ARG A 33 -7.37 6.21 14.07
C ARG A 33 -7.58 4.89 14.78
N MET A 34 -6.60 3.99 14.71
CA MET A 34 -6.66 2.67 15.34
C MET A 34 -5.47 2.44 16.27
N LYS A 35 -5.57 1.42 17.12
CA LYS A 35 -4.43 0.88 17.87
C LYS A 35 -4.01 -0.46 17.26
N ALA A 36 -2.71 -0.65 17.08
CA ALA A 36 -2.10 -1.94 16.80
C ALA A 36 -2.16 -2.85 18.03
N GLU A 37 -1.87 -4.14 17.85
CA GLU A 37 -1.90 -5.14 18.93
C GLU A 37 -0.94 -4.81 20.09
N ASN A 38 0.20 -4.19 19.78
CA ASN A 38 1.17 -3.72 20.79
C ASN A 38 0.79 -2.38 21.45
N GLY A 39 -0.42 -1.86 21.19
CA GLY A 39 -0.92 -0.59 21.72
C GLY A 39 -0.48 0.66 20.95
N SER A 40 0.42 0.53 19.97
CA SER A 40 0.88 1.65 19.13
C SER A 40 -0.27 2.23 18.32
N ARG A 41 -0.27 3.55 18.13
CA ARG A 41 -1.30 4.23 17.36
C ARG A 41 -0.94 4.23 15.88
N ILE A 42 -1.93 3.95 15.04
CA ILE A 42 -1.80 3.96 13.58
C ILE A 42 -2.97 4.73 12.97
N ILE A 43 -2.75 5.34 11.81
CA ILE A 43 -3.80 5.88 10.96
C ILE A 43 -4.01 4.90 9.81
N VAL A 44 -5.29 4.63 9.53
CA VAL A 44 -5.73 3.87 8.37
C VAL A 44 -6.52 4.80 7.47
N GLU A 45 -6.15 4.87 6.19
CA GLU A 45 -6.82 5.69 5.17
C GLU A 45 -7.25 4.80 4.01
N GLU A 46 -8.35 5.12 3.34
CA GLU A 46 -8.64 4.46 2.07
C GLU A 46 -7.63 4.84 0.98
N LEU A 47 -7.31 3.88 0.11
CA LEU A 47 -6.58 4.15 -1.12
C LEU A 47 -7.44 4.96 -2.09
N SER A 48 -6.87 6.03 -2.66
CA SER A 48 -7.55 6.94 -3.60
C SER A 48 -6.97 6.88 -5.02
N PHE A 49 -6.25 5.82 -5.40
CA PHE A 49 -5.64 5.75 -6.73
C PHE A 49 -6.64 5.28 -7.77
N TYR A 50 -6.62 5.94 -8.94
CA TYR A 50 -7.47 5.62 -10.09
C TYR A 50 -6.63 5.16 -11.27
N ARG A 51 -7.08 4.09 -11.92
CA ARG A 51 -6.48 3.55 -13.14
C ARG A 51 -7.57 3.35 -14.20
N HIS A 52 -7.45 4.06 -15.32
CA HIS A 52 -8.41 4.01 -16.44
C HIS A 52 -9.88 4.31 -16.05
N GLY A 53 -10.10 5.15 -15.03
CA GLY A 53 -11.44 5.47 -14.52
C GLY A 53 -11.88 4.61 -13.34
N ASP A 54 -11.23 3.46 -13.10
CA ASP A 54 -11.55 2.57 -12.00
C ASP A 54 -10.72 2.90 -10.76
N LYS A 55 -11.35 2.96 -9.58
CA LYS A 55 -10.66 3.10 -8.29
C LYS A 55 -9.97 1.78 -7.95
N VAL A 56 -8.68 1.83 -7.60
CA VAL A 56 -7.98 0.68 -7.02
C VAL A 56 -8.34 0.63 -5.54
N PHE A 57 -9.00 -0.45 -5.12
CA PHE A 57 -9.45 -0.62 -3.75
C PHE A 57 -8.33 -1.03 -2.80
N GLY A 58 -8.39 -0.52 -1.58
CA GLY A 58 -7.52 -0.93 -0.49
C GLY A 58 -7.31 0.18 0.53
N LYS A 59 -6.27 0.06 1.35
CA LYS A 59 -6.00 0.93 2.49
C LYS A 59 -4.51 1.24 2.64
N ILE A 60 -4.22 2.40 3.22
CA ILE A 60 -2.88 2.84 3.62
C ILE A 60 -2.84 2.83 5.15
N PHE A 61 -1.75 2.32 5.71
CA PHE A 61 -1.47 2.23 7.13
C PHE A 61 -0.23 3.06 7.43
N LYS A 62 -0.36 4.03 8.33
CA LYS A 62 0.72 4.95 8.69
C LYS A 62 0.95 4.89 10.20
N PRO A 63 2.19 4.83 10.67
CA PRO A 63 2.49 4.90 12.09
C PRO A 63 2.16 6.30 12.60
N THR A 64 1.83 6.45 13.86
CA THR A 64 1.61 7.79 14.43
C THR A 64 2.41 8.00 15.70
N ASP A 65 2.61 9.27 16.02
CA ASP A 65 3.14 9.68 17.31
C ASP A 65 2.14 9.43 18.45
N GLU A 66 2.54 9.77 19.66
CA GLU A 66 1.72 9.64 20.87
C GLU A 66 0.41 10.45 20.81
N ASN A 67 0.32 11.44 19.93
CA ASN A 67 -0.86 12.28 19.72
C ASN A 67 -1.77 11.77 18.59
N GLY A 68 -1.37 10.68 17.91
CA GLY A 68 -2.11 10.10 16.81
C GLY A 68 -1.97 10.88 15.50
N PHE A 69 -0.87 11.60 15.31
CA PHE A 69 -0.52 12.26 14.06
C PHE A 69 0.57 11.48 13.32
N PHE A 70 0.48 11.42 11.99
CA PHE A 70 1.57 10.94 11.16
C PHE A 70 2.56 12.08 10.92
N PRO A 71 3.79 12.01 11.43
CA PRO A 71 4.75 13.09 11.29
C PRO A 71 5.42 13.01 9.91
N ASP A 72 4.79 13.61 8.90
CA ASP A 72 5.34 13.73 7.54
C ASP A 72 6.74 14.38 7.52
N SER A 73 7.09 15.15 8.55
CA SER A 73 8.37 15.84 8.71
C SER A 73 9.55 14.92 9.05
N LEU A 74 9.32 13.66 9.44
CA LEU A 74 10.40 12.71 9.77
C LEU A 74 11.02 12.05 8.52
N GLY A 75 10.58 12.47 7.33
CA GLY A 75 11.13 12.03 6.06
C GLY A 75 10.49 10.75 5.50
N PRO A 76 10.92 10.33 4.29
CA PRO A 76 10.38 9.14 3.63
C PRO A 76 10.66 7.87 4.43
N ARG A 77 9.69 6.96 4.46
CA ARG A 77 9.76 5.69 5.19
C ARG A 77 9.68 4.50 4.24
N PRO A 78 10.35 3.38 4.56
CA PRO A 78 10.21 2.13 3.81
C PRO A 78 8.75 1.70 3.70
N VAL A 79 8.41 1.12 2.55
CA VAL A 79 7.04 0.77 2.23
C VAL A 79 6.90 -0.74 2.06
N ILE A 80 5.87 -1.29 2.69
CA ILE A 80 5.41 -2.65 2.46
C ILE A 80 4.05 -2.62 1.74
N ILE A 81 3.91 -3.38 0.66
CA ILE A 81 2.67 -3.45 -0.13
C ILE A 81 2.18 -4.88 -0.15
N PHE A 82 1.08 -5.15 0.56
CA PHE A 82 0.39 -6.42 0.54
C PHE A 82 -0.70 -6.43 -0.55
N PHE A 83 -0.40 -7.14 -1.64
CA PHE A 83 -1.39 -7.51 -2.64
C PHE A 83 -2.17 -8.73 -2.15
N HIS A 84 -3.49 -8.63 -2.13
CA HIS A 84 -4.34 -9.68 -1.61
C HIS A 84 -5.59 -9.82 -2.48
N GLU A 85 -6.11 -11.03 -2.62
CA GLU A 85 -7.36 -11.23 -3.34
C GLU A 85 -8.56 -11.00 -2.40
N PRO A 86 -9.45 -10.03 -2.71
CA PRO A 86 -10.60 -9.75 -1.88
C PRO A 86 -11.44 -11.00 -1.63
N LEU A 87 -11.96 -11.15 -0.40
CA LEU A 87 -12.79 -12.28 0.05
C LEU A 87 -12.09 -13.64 0.16
N LYS A 88 -10.87 -13.80 -0.38
CA LYS A 88 -10.08 -15.04 -0.23
C LYS A 88 -8.94 -14.91 0.76
N THR A 89 -8.25 -13.78 0.77
CA THR A 89 -7.12 -13.57 1.67
C THR A 89 -7.58 -13.35 3.10
N ALA A 90 -7.10 -14.20 4.01
CA ALA A 90 -7.34 -14.04 5.42
C ALA A 90 -6.51 -12.88 6.00
N TYR A 91 -7.19 -11.83 6.44
CA TYR A 91 -6.68 -10.81 7.37
C TYR A 91 -5.37 -10.07 6.95
N PRO A 92 -5.28 -9.51 5.73
CA PRO A 92 -4.08 -8.79 5.28
C PRO A 92 -3.78 -7.54 6.13
N GLU A 93 -4.83 -6.93 6.69
CA GLU A 93 -4.69 -5.74 7.53
C GLU A 93 -4.01 -6.04 8.86
N GLY A 94 -4.26 -7.20 9.49
CA GLY A 94 -3.65 -7.53 10.79
C GLY A 94 -2.14 -7.59 10.73
N LEU A 95 -1.62 -8.25 9.69
CA LEU A 95 -0.17 -8.30 9.45
C LEU A 95 0.39 -6.88 9.31
N LEU A 96 -0.21 -6.04 8.46
CA LEU A 96 0.25 -4.66 8.28
C LEU A 96 0.17 -3.84 9.57
N LYS A 97 -0.93 -3.96 10.34
CA LYS A 97 -1.09 -3.31 11.65
C LYS A 97 0.00 -3.70 12.64
N SER A 98 0.55 -4.91 12.52
CA SER A 98 1.64 -5.40 13.38
C SER A 98 3.04 -4.96 12.93
N LEU A 99 3.21 -4.58 11.66
CA LEU A 99 4.50 -4.19 11.06
C LEU A 99 4.69 -2.68 10.97
N VAL A 100 3.61 -1.94 10.70
CA VAL A 100 3.61 -0.47 10.57
C VAL A 100 4.16 0.25 11.80
N PRO A 101 3.88 -0.19 13.06
CA PRO A 101 4.48 0.42 14.25
C PRO A 101 6.01 0.45 14.25
N GLU A 102 6.67 -0.45 13.53
CA GLU A 102 8.14 -0.52 13.41
C GLU A 102 8.71 0.58 12.49
N GLY A 103 7.89 1.56 12.08
CA GLY A 103 8.31 2.73 11.31
C GLY A 103 8.04 2.64 9.81
N LEU A 104 7.32 1.62 9.35
CA LEU A 104 6.99 1.36 7.96
C LEU A 104 5.69 2.05 7.52
N ILE A 105 5.53 2.24 6.21
CA ILE A 105 4.23 2.53 5.60
C ILE A 105 3.66 1.25 5.01
N GLY A 106 2.45 0.90 5.42
CA GLY A 106 1.75 -0.29 4.94
C GLY A 106 0.72 0.04 3.88
N TYR A 107 0.66 -0.74 2.81
CA TYR A 107 -0.43 -0.69 1.85
C TYR A 107 -1.08 -2.07 1.78
N SER A 108 -2.40 -2.10 1.94
CA SER A 108 -3.22 -3.27 1.59
C SER A 108 -3.94 -2.94 0.31
N THR A 109 -3.69 -3.67 -0.78
CA THR A 109 -4.32 -3.39 -2.07
C THR A 109 -5.01 -4.64 -2.60
N ALA A 110 -6.28 -4.46 -2.95
CA ALA A 110 -7.05 -5.49 -3.63
C ALA A 110 -6.39 -5.83 -4.95
N PHE A 111 -6.28 -7.12 -5.22
CA PHE A 111 -5.72 -7.70 -6.42
C PHE A 111 -6.82 -8.43 -7.19
N HIS A 112 -6.96 -8.11 -8.48
CA HIS A 112 -7.95 -8.71 -9.38
C HIS A 112 -7.27 -9.42 -10.56
N GLU A 113 -6.23 -10.21 -10.29
CA GLU A 113 -5.52 -11.07 -11.26
C GLU A 113 -4.74 -10.34 -12.39
N ARG A 114 -4.76 -9.01 -12.44
CA ARG A 114 -4.06 -8.24 -13.46
C ARG A 114 -2.70 -7.80 -12.93
N GLY A 115 -1.60 -8.46 -13.35
CA GLY A 115 -0.22 -8.04 -13.04
C GLY A 115 0.18 -6.63 -13.50
N ASN A 116 -0.71 -5.91 -14.20
CA ASN A 116 -0.58 -4.49 -14.52
C ASN A 116 -0.92 -3.58 -13.33
N ASP A 117 -1.79 -4.03 -12.40
CA ASP A 117 -2.17 -3.28 -11.21
C ASP A 117 -1.01 -3.18 -10.22
N VAL A 118 -0.25 -4.26 -10.04
CA VAL A 118 0.98 -4.26 -9.23
C VAL A 118 1.97 -3.20 -9.72
N ARG A 119 2.23 -3.15 -11.03
CA ARG A 119 3.14 -2.16 -11.62
C ARG A 119 2.63 -0.74 -11.50
N PHE A 120 1.32 -0.55 -11.65
CA PHE A 120 0.70 0.75 -11.47
C PHE A 120 0.85 1.23 -10.02
N MET A 121 0.52 0.37 -9.04
CA MET A 121 0.59 0.68 -7.62
C MET A 121 2.01 1.06 -7.19
N VAL A 122 3.01 0.24 -7.52
CA VAL A 122 4.41 0.56 -7.19
C VAL A 122 4.83 1.89 -7.80
N LYS A 123 4.49 2.17 -9.07
CA LYS A 123 4.81 3.45 -9.72
C LYS A 123 4.12 4.66 -9.09
N LYS A 124 2.91 4.49 -8.55
CA LYS A 124 2.18 5.55 -7.86
C LYS A 124 2.78 5.82 -6.48
N ILE A 125 2.98 4.76 -5.69
CA ILE A 125 3.54 4.83 -4.33
C ILE A 125 4.94 5.44 -4.34
N ARG A 126 5.79 5.11 -5.32
CA ARG A 126 7.13 5.71 -5.46
C ARG A 126 7.15 7.24 -5.59
N LYS A 127 6.02 7.87 -5.91
CA LYS A 127 5.90 9.32 -6.07
C LYS A 127 5.34 10.00 -4.82
N GLU A 128 4.89 9.23 -3.83
CA GLU A 128 4.40 9.75 -2.57
C GLU A 128 5.56 10.32 -1.76
N LYS A 129 5.39 11.51 -1.18
CA LYS A 129 6.47 12.21 -0.45
C LYS A 129 6.94 11.48 0.79
N PHE A 130 6.04 10.73 1.42
CA PHE A 130 6.31 9.95 2.63
C PHE A 130 6.86 8.55 2.34
N ALA A 131 6.94 8.14 1.07
CA ALA A 131 7.40 6.82 0.67
C ALA A 131 8.88 6.86 0.28
N ASP A 132 9.67 5.99 0.90
CA ASP A 132 11.03 5.72 0.44
C ASP A 132 10.98 4.89 -0.85
N ALA A 133 11.29 5.53 -1.97
CA ALA A 133 11.22 4.93 -3.29
C ALA A 133 12.31 3.88 -3.56
N GLU A 134 13.32 3.75 -2.71
CA GLU A 134 14.39 2.74 -2.79
C GLU A 134 14.06 1.51 -1.95
N ARG A 135 13.25 1.68 -0.90
CA ARG A 135 12.89 0.60 0.05
C ARG A 135 11.41 0.23 -0.05
N ILE A 136 11.04 -0.37 -1.18
CA ILE A 136 9.69 -0.92 -1.40
C ILE A 136 9.75 -2.44 -1.41
N ILE A 137 9.03 -3.07 -0.49
CA ILE A 137 8.93 -4.52 -0.34
C ILE A 137 7.51 -4.94 -0.67
N LEU A 138 7.37 -6.00 -1.47
CA LEU A 138 6.06 -6.57 -1.81
C LEU A 138 5.75 -7.77 -0.93
N ILE A 139 4.50 -7.90 -0.51
CA ILE A 139 3.95 -9.07 0.15
C ILE A 139 2.85 -9.63 -0.75
N ALA A 140 2.89 -10.94 -0.97
CA ALA A 140 1.88 -11.67 -1.71
C ALA A 140 1.54 -12.97 -0.98
N ASP A 141 0.26 -13.30 -0.95
CA ASP A 141 -0.24 -14.57 -0.45
C ASP A 141 -0.40 -15.60 -1.57
N THR A 142 -0.93 -16.78 -1.25
CA THR A 142 -1.23 -17.87 -2.17
C THR A 142 -1.85 -17.39 -3.48
N PHE A 143 -2.86 -16.53 -3.40
CA PHE A 143 -3.66 -16.10 -4.55
C PHE A 143 -2.97 -15.04 -5.43
N SER A 144 -2.11 -14.21 -4.83
CA SER A 144 -1.44 -13.11 -5.54
C SER A 144 0.01 -13.40 -5.90
N ALA A 145 0.62 -14.46 -5.34
CA ALA A 145 2.03 -14.78 -5.44
C ALA A 145 2.53 -14.84 -6.89
N GLU A 146 1.81 -15.52 -7.78
CA GLU A 146 2.24 -15.67 -9.18
C GLU A 146 2.35 -14.32 -9.90
N ALA A 147 1.31 -13.50 -9.81
CA ALA A 147 1.27 -12.22 -10.50
C ALA A 147 2.24 -11.20 -9.89
N VAL A 148 2.37 -11.18 -8.56
CA VAL A 148 3.30 -10.30 -7.86
C VAL A 148 4.74 -10.70 -8.18
N THR A 149 5.07 -11.99 -8.23
CA THR A 149 6.42 -12.46 -8.61
C THR A 149 6.77 -12.05 -10.04
N LYS A 150 5.86 -12.24 -11.00
CA LYS A 150 6.04 -11.76 -12.39
C LYS A 150 6.23 -10.24 -12.46
N ALA A 151 5.47 -9.49 -11.66
CA ALA A 151 5.56 -8.03 -11.61
C ALA A 151 6.87 -7.56 -10.95
N ALA A 152 7.27 -8.19 -9.84
CA ALA A 152 8.54 -7.94 -9.14
C ALA A 152 9.73 -8.12 -10.08
N TYR A 153 9.73 -9.18 -10.90
CA TYR A 153 10.77 -9.38 -11.92
C TYR A 153 10.86 -8.24 -12.95
N ARG A 154 9.71 -7.73 -13.39
CA ARG A 154 9.65 -6.54 -14.28
C ARG A 154 10.02 -5.24 -13.57
N LEU A 155 9.91 -5.21 -12.26
CA LEU A 155 10.14 -4.05 -11.39
C LEU A 155 11.42 -4.16 -10.55
N LYS A 156 12.36 -5.06 -10.87
CA LYS A 156 13.56 -5.36 -10.05
C LYS A 156 14.46 -4.17 -9.68
N LYS A 157 14.30 -3.01 -10.32
CA LYS A 157 14.97 -1.73 -9.98
C LYS A 157 14.12 -0.78 -9.12
N SER A 158 12.90 -1.18 -8.77
CA SER A 158 11.86 -0.39 -8.11
C SER A 158 11.34 -1.05 -6.83
N VAL A 159 11.74 -2.31 -6.61
CA VAL A 159 11.34 -3.16 -5.50
C VAL A 159 12.63 -3.71 -4.93
N SER A 160 12.77 -3.65 -3.61
CA SER A 160 13.95 -4.07 -2.87
C SER A 160 13.75 -5.37 -2.10
N GLY A 161 12.54 -5.93 -2.08
CA GLY A 161 12.24 -7.19 -1.41
C GLY A 161 10.91 -7.81 -1.85
N LEU A 162 10.79 -9.11 -1.64
CA LEU A 162 9.56 -9.87 -1.89
C LEU A 162 9.36 -10.89 -0.78
N ILE A 163 8.16 -10.90 -0.21
CA ILE A 163 7.71 -11.84 0.79
C ILE A 163 6.53 -12.61 0.21
N LEU A 164 6.62 -13.93 0.24
CA LEU A 164 5.61 -14.85 -0.27
C LEU A 164 5.04 -15.67 0.87
N ILE A 165 3.74 -15.54 1.13
CA ILE A 165 3.02 -16.27 2.18
C ILE A 165 2.27 -17.41 1.51
N GLU A 166 2.64 -18.65 1.82
CA GLU A 166 2.05 -19.87 1.24
C GLU A 166 1.89 -19.79 -0.29
N PRO A 167 2.97 -19.45 -1.04
CA PRO A 167 2.84 -19.16 -2.45
C PRO A 167 2.45 -20.38 -3.27
N GLU A 168 1.43 -20.20 -4.11
CA GLU A 168 1.19 -21.06 -5.26
C GLU A 168 1.72 -20.35 -6.52
N VAL A 169 2.83 -20.84 -7.04
CA VAL A 169 3.47 -20.30 -8.24
C VAL A 169 3.81 -21.43 -9.20
N SER A 170 3.52 -21.23 -10.50
CA SER A 170 3.95 -22.18 -11.53
C SER A 170 5.47 -22.31 -11.60
N GLU A 171 5.97 -23.46 -12.07
CA GLU A 171 7.41 -23.73 -12.21
C GLU A 171 8.11 -22.69 -13.11
N SER A 172 7.41 -22.20 -14.13
CA SER A 172 7.94 -21.14 -15.00
C SER A 172 8.23 -19.83 -14.25
N VAL A 173 7.43 -19.54 -13.21
CA VAL A 173 7.49 -18.32 -12.40
C VAL A 173 8.47 -18.46 -11.25
N SER A 174 8.56 -19.64 -10.63
CA SER A 174 9.56 -19.91 -9.58
C SER A 174 10.99 -19.70 -10.09
N ARG A 175 11.26 -19.97 -11.37
CA ARG A 175 12.54 -19.68 -12.04
C ARG A 175 12.87 -18.18 -12.17
N LEU A 176 11.92 -17.28 -11.88
CA LEU A 176 12.16 -15.83 -11.85
C LEU A 176 12.74 -15.36 -10.52
N THR A 177 12.41 -16.03 -9.41
CA THR A 177 12.82 -15.67 -8.05
C THR A 177 14.33 -15.46 -7.92
N PRO A 178 15.21 -16.38 -8.41
CA PRO A 178 16.66 -16.19 -8.32
C PRO A 178 17.19 -15.01 -9.16
N LYS A 179 16.38 -14.48 -10.09
CA LYS A 179 16.77 -13.42 -11.03
C LYS A 179 16.35 -12.03 -10.57
N LEU A 180 15.77 -11.91 -9.38
CA LEU A 180 15.29 -10.63 -8.83
C LEU A 180 16.42 -9.73 -8.33
N GLY A 181 17.58 -10.30 -7.96
CA GLY A 181 18.71 -9.55 -7.43
C GLY A 181 18.59 -9.19 -5.94
N TYR A 182 17.60 -9.78 -5.26
CA TYR A 182 17.42 -9.74 -3.81
C TYR A 182 16.84 -11.07 -3.35
N GLU A 183 17.05 -11.41 -2.08
CA GLU A 183 16.49 -12.61 -1.47
C GLU A 183 14.96 -12.49 -1.33
N VAL A 184 14.27 -13.61 -1.55
CA VAL A 184 12.82 -13.71 -1.39
C VAL A 184 12.52 -14.53 -0.15
N LEU A 185 11.77 -13.96 0.78
CA LEU A 185 11.31 -14.67 1.96
C LEU A 185 10.06 -15.47 1.62
N THR A 186 10.07 -16.77 1.89
CA THR A 186 8.87 -17.61 1.81
C THR A 186 8.44 -18.01 3.22
N VAL A 187 7.16 -17.81 3.53
CA VAL A 187 6.58 -18.06 4.85
C VAL A 187 5.43 -19.06 4.74
N SER A 188 5.43 -20.09 5.60
CA SER A 188 4.29 -21.01 5.80
C SER A 188 3.46 -20.50 6.99
N THR A 189 2.11 -20.47 6.89
CA THR A 189 1.25 -19.96 7.99
C THR A 189 0.95 -20.98 9.08
N THR A 190 1.51 -22.19 8.97
CA THR A 190 1.43 -23.25 9.99
C THR A 190 1.91 -22.80 11.37
N GLU A 191 2.67 -21.69 11.47
CA GLU A 191 3.10 -21.08 12.72
C GLU A 191 3.00 -19.53 12.67
N LYS A 192 1.83 -18.96 12.98
CA LYS A 192 1.59 -17.50 12.86
C LYS A 192 2.58 -16.60 13.62
N THR A 193 2.98 -16.97 14.83
CA THR A 193 3.96 -16.20 15.63
C THR A 193 5.34 -16.22 14.98
N SER A 194 5.72 -17.36 14.38
CA SER A 194 6.97 -17.56 13.62
C SER A 194 6.98 -16.71 12.35
N ALA A 195 5.84 -16.55 11.68
CA ALA A 195 5.70 -15.75 10.46
C ALA A 195 6.04 -14.27 10.66
N ARG A 196 5.50 -13.63 11.71
CA ARG A 196 5.78 -12.20 11.97
C ARG A 196 7.26 -11.96 12.25
N ILE A 197 7.87 -12.80 13.09
CA ILE A 197 9.29 -12.66 13.47
C ILE A 197 10.17 -12.78 12.23
N LYS A 198 9.96 -13.82 11.40
CA LYS A 198 10.71 -13.99 10.14
C LYS A 198 10.57 -12.80 9.19
N ILE A 199 9.37 -12.20 9.13
CA ILE A 199 9.14 -11.01 8.33
C ILE A 199 9.93 -9.82 8.87
N LEU A 200 9.95 -9.61 10.19
CA LEU A 200 10.74 -8.53 10.78
C LEU A 200 12.24 -8.71 10.55
N ASP A 201 12.76 -9.92 10.80
CA ASP A 201 14.18 -10.23 10.56
C ASP A 201 14.56 -9.97 9.10
N TYR A 202 13.71 -10.39 8.16
CA TYR A 202 13.91 -10.10 6.75
C TYR A 202 13.90 -8.59 6.46
N LEU A 203 12.93 -7.85 7.01
CA LEU A 203 12.85 -6.41 6.80
C LEU A 203 14.06 -5.66 7.38
N GLU A 204 14.61 -6.11 8.51
CA GLU A 204 15.87 -5.61 9.08
C GLU A 204 17.06 -5.88 8.15
N ILE A 205 17.21 -7.12 7.66
CA ILE A 205 18.25 -7.49 6.66
C ILE A 205 18.13 -6.65 5.38
N ARG A 206 16.90 -6.28 4.98
CA ARG A 206 16.65 -5.40 3.83
C ARG A 206 16.85 -3.90 4.14
N GLY A 207 17.24 -3.54 5.36
CA GLY A 207 17.42 -2.15 5.80
C GLY A 207 16.12 -1.35 5.83
N ALA A 208 14.98 -2.04 5.92
CA ALA A 208 13.66 -1.42 6.05
C ALA A 208 13.31 -1.09 7.50
N LEU A 209 13.98 -1.73 8.46
CA LEU A 209 13.92 -1.43 9.89
C LEU A 209 15.27 -0.86 10.36
N LYS A 210 15.26 -0.11 11.46
CA LYS A 210 16.45 0.44 12.11
C LYS A 210 16.67 -0.21 13.46
#